data_AF-A0A816HS84-F1
#
_entry.id   AF-A0A816HS84-F1
#
_cell.length_a   1.000
_cell.length_b   1.000
_cell.length_c   1.000
_cell.angle_alpha   90.00
_cell.angle_beta   90.00
_cell.angle_gamma   90.00
#
_symmetry.space_group_name_H-M   'P 1'
#
loop_
_entity.id
_entity.type
_entity.pdbx_description
1 polymer ?
#
loop_
_entity_poly.entity_id
_entity_poly.type
_entity_poly.pdbx_seq_one_letter_code
_entity_poly.pdbx_strand_id
1 'polypeptide(L)'
;SILADTPSKSAAFLDIGANIGWFTLVMASLGHKVIAIEPMQNNVKLLQASLHASQVSQNVIVHPNGLGVKPSLCILYSDNRNVGDGHTICDITSEKEASRRIPGGYSLRKVINSTRLDTLVNQNIDVMKIDVEGSELYAVQS
;
A
#
# COMPACT_ATOMS: atom_id res chain seq x y z
N SER A 1 43.61 7.25 7.52
CA SER A 1 42.38 6.45 7.68
C SER A 1 41.40 7.20 8.53
N ILE A 2 40.40 7.85 7.93
CA ILE A 2 39.14 8.23 8.61
C ILE A 2 38.04 7.98 7.59
N LEU A 3 37.12 7.08 7.96
CA LEU A 3 35.89 6.73 7.29
C LEU A 3 34.81 7.79 7.59
N ALA A 4 34.02 8.15 6.58
CA ALA A 4 32.62 8.64 6.62
C ALA A 4 32.39 9.40 5.29
N ASP A 5 31.48 9.04 4.40
CA ASP A 5 30.12 8.57 4.62
C ASP A 5 29.78 7.45 3.64
N THR A 6 29.21 6.37 4.16
CA THR A 6 28.51 5.38 3.31
C THR A 6 27.34 6.12 2.66
N PRO A 7 27.01 5.93 1.36
CA PRO A 7 25.88 6.62 0.76
C PRO A 7 24.63 6.35 1.62
N SER A 8 24.06 7.41 2.20
CA SER A 8 22.77 7.29 2.89
C SER A 8 21.82 6.66 1.88
N LYS A 9 21.21 5.53 2.23
CA LYS A 9 20.21 4.86 1.38
C LYS A 9 19.26 5.94 0.83
N SER A 10 19.15 6.04 -0.50
CA SER A 10 18.35 7.06 -1.20
C SER A 10 17.04 7.26 -0.47
N ALA A 11 16.84 8.44 0.11
CA ALA A 11 15.64 8.71 0.85
C ALA A 11 14.45 8.80 -0.11
N ALA A 12 13.28 8.32 0.33
CA ALA A 12 12.11 8.18 -0.53
C ALA A 12 10.84 8.73 0.12
N PHE A 13 9.89 9.06 -0.74
CA PHE A 13 8.50 9.28 -0.37
C PHE A 13 7.80 7.93 -0.24
N LEU A 14 7.14 7.70 0.89
CA LEU A 14 6.36 6.48 1.13
C LEU A 14 4.87 6.80 1.08
N ASP A 15 4.15 6.17 0.15
CA ASP A 15 2.72 6.34 -0.09
C ASP A 15 1.98 5.07 0.35
N ILE A 16 1.43 5.06 1.56
CA ILE A 16 0.68 3.93 2.12
C ILE A 16 -0.81 4.14 1.85
N GLY A 17 -1.41 3.19 1.12
CA GLY A 17 -2.76 3.31 0.58
C GLY A 17 -2.78 4.17 -0.68
N ALA A 18 -1.86 3.88 -1.61
CA ALA A 18 -1.64 4.71 -2.79
C ALA A 18 -2.85 4.82 -3.71
N ASN A 19 -3.84 3.93 -3.58
CA ASN A 19 -5.07 3.89 -4.37
C ASN A 19 -4.74 3.94 -5.87
N ILE A 20 -5.39 4.80 -6.66
CA ILE A 20 -5.10 4.99 -8.08
C ILE A 20 -3.84 5.82 -8.37
N GLY A 21 -3.11 6.27 -7.33
CA GLY A 21 -1.75 6.79 -7.47
C GLY A 21 -1.59 8.30 -7.49
N TRP A 22 -2.54 9.09 -6.99
CA TRP A 22 -2.47 10.56 -7.06
C TRP A 22 -1.17 11.13 -6.48
N PHE A 23 -0.86 10.83 -5.21
CA PHE A 23 0.35 11.32 -4.55
C PHE A 23 1.61 10.67 -5.12
N THR A 24 1.56 9.36 -5.36
CA THR A 24 2.63 8.62 -6.04
C THR A 24 3.05 9.28 -7.36
N LEU A 25 2.10 9.64 -8.23
CA LEU A 25 2.38 10.28 -9.52
C LEU A 25 2.94 11.68 -9.36
N VAL A 26 2.38 12.49 -8.45
CA VAL A 26 2.88 13.85 -8.18
C VAL A 26 4.34 13.79 -7.74
N MET A 27 4.65 12.97 -6.74
CA MET A 27 6.01 12.88 -6.19
C MET A 27 7.01 12.30 -7.20
N ALA A 28 6.60 11.30 -7.97
CA ALA A 28 7.44 10.72 -9.02
C ALA A 28 7.71 11.70 -10.17
N SER A 29 6.72 12.53 -10.53
CA SER A 29 6.85 13.58 -11.57
C SER A 29 7.75 14.73 -11.14
N LEU A 30 7.85 14.99 -9.83
CA LEU A 30 8.82 15.91 -9.25
C LEU A 30 10.24 15.32 -9.16
N GLY A 31 10.44 14.07 -9.59
CA GLY A 31 11.74 13.40 -9.62
C GLY A 31 12.11 12.64 -8.36
N HIS A 32 11.22 12.54 -7.37
CA HIS A 32 11.47 11.79 -6.15
C HIS A 32 11.36 10.27 -6.38
N LYS A 33 12.12 9.49 -5.61
CA LYS A 33 11.88 8.05 -5.48
C LYS A 33 10.66 7.82 -4.59
N VAL A 34 9.76 6.95 -5.04
CA VAL A 34 8.51 6.64 -4.36
C VAL A 34 8.40 5.15 -4.10
N ILE A 35 8.00 4.80 -2.88
CA ILE A 35 7.52 3.47 -2.54
C ILE A 35 6.01 3.59 -2.32
N ALA A 36 5.22 2.93 -3.16
CA ALA A 36 3.76 2.93 -3.09
C ALA A 36 3.28 1.57 -2.58
N ILE A 37 2.40 1.56 -1.58
CA ILE A 37 1.82 0.34 -1.01
C ILE A 37 0.30 0.40 -1.22
N GLU A 38 -0.25 -0.57 -1.96
CA GLU A 38 -1.67 -0.61 -2.30
C GLU A 38 -2.17 -2.06 -2.45
N PRO A 39 -3.02 -2.56 -1.55
CA PRO A 39 -3.48 -3.95 -1.60
C PRO A 39 -4.52 -4.25 -2.70
N MET A 40 -5.27 -3.25 -3.18
CA MET A 40 -6.30 -3.47 -4.20
C MET A 40 -5.70 -3.62 -5.59
N GLN A 41 -5.80 -4.83 -6.13
CA GLN A 41 -5.27 -5.14 -7.46
C GLN A 41 -5.80 -4.24 -8.58
N ASN A 42 -7.06 -3.81 -8.51
CA ASN A 42 -7.63 -2.91 -9.51
C ASN A 42 -6.99 -1.52 -9.42
N ASN A 43 -6.79 -1.01 -8.21
CA ASN A 43 -6.10 0.26 -7.97
C ASN A 43 -4.63 0.16 -8.41
N VAL A 44 -3.93 -0.93 -8.07
CA VAL A 44 -2.56 -1.22 -8.54
C VAL A 44 -2.46 -1.19 -10.07
N LYS A 45 -3.42 -1.80 -10.78
CA LYS A 45 -3.43 -1.79 -12.25
C LYS A 45 -3.58 -0.37 -12.80
N LEU A 46 -4.48 0.44 -12.22
CA LEU A 46 -4.68 1.83 -12.61
C LEU A 46 -3.46 2.70 -12.31
N LEU A 47 -2.85 2.52 -11.13
CA LEU A 47 -1.60 3.16 -10.74
C LEU A 47 -0.48 2.82 -11.74
N GLN A 48 -0.27 1.53 -12.02
CA GLN A 48 0.76 1.09 -12.98
C GLN A 48 0.54 1.66 -14.39
N ALA A 49 -0.71 1.66 -14.87
CA ALA A 49 -1.05 2.26 -16.16
C ALA A 49 -0.74 3.76 -16.18
N SER A 50 -1.06 4.47 -15.09
CA SER A 50 -0.79 5.91 -14.96
C SER A 50 0.71 6.20 -14.90
N LEU A 51 1.48 5.42 -14.14
CA LEU A 51 2.94 5.54 -14.07
C LEU A 51 3.60 5.40 -15.44
N HIS A 52 3.12 4.42 -16.23
CA HIS A 52 3.61 4.20 -17.58
C HIS A 52 3.26 5.35 -18.51
N ALA A 53 1.99 5.80 -18.49
CA ALA A 53 1.53 6.92 -19.31
C ALA A 53 2.27 8.22 -18.99
N SER A 54 2.62 8.45 -17.72
CA SER A 54 3.39 9.61 -17.26
C SER A 54 4.91 9.46 -17.40
N GLN A 55 5.42 8.31 -17.87
CA GLN A 55 6.86 8.04 -18.05
C GLN A 55 7.70 8.20 -16.78
N VAL A 56 7.11 7.88 -15.62
CA VAL A 56 7.75 8.00 -14.30
C VAL A 56 7.94 6.66 -13.60
N SER A 57 7.64 5.55 -14.26
CA SER A 57 7.74 4.19 -13.67
C SER A 57 9.11 3.89 -13.04
N GLN A 58 10.22 4.39 -13.60
CA GLN A 58 11.58 4.20 -13.06
C GLN A 58 11.82 4.84 -11.68
N ASN A 59 10.90 5.70 -11.23
CA ASN A 59 10.97 6.38 -9.94
C ASN A 59 10.12 5.71 -8.87
N VAL A 60 9.31 4.71 -9.22
CA VAL A 60 8.30 4.14 -8.31
C VAL A 60 8.44 2.64 -8.18
N ILE A 61 8.46 2.16 -6.94
CA ILE A 61 8.29 0.75 -6.60
C ILE A 61 6.88 0.59 -6.03
N VAL A 62 6.10 -0.37 -6.56
CA VAL A 62 4.73 -0.64 -6.10
C VAL A 62 4.68 -1.99 -5.39
N HIS A 63 4.27 -2.00 -4.13
CA HIS A 63 4.02 -3.20 -3.33
C HIS A 63 2.51 -3.46 -3.23
N PRO A 64 1.99 -4.54 -3.87
CA PRO A 64 0.59 -4.89 -3.84
C PRO A 64 0.22 -5.63 -2.53
N ASN A 65 0.55 -5.04 -1.39
CA ASN A 65 0.49 -5.67 -0.07
C ASN A 65 -0.43 -4.89 0.88
N GLY A 66 -1.11 -5.61 1.78
CA GLY A 66 -1.68 -4.99 2.97
C GLY A 66 -0.62 -4.81 4.05
N LEU A 67 -0.76 -3.79 4.89
CA LEU A 67 0.12 -3.58 6.05
C LEU A 67 -0.57 -3.96 7.35
N GLY A 68 0.22 -4.43 8.32
CA GLY A 68 -0.24 -4.68 9.67
C GLY A 68 0.92 -5.01 10.61
N VAL A 69 0.67 -4.96 11.92
CA VAL A 69 1.69 -5.13 12.97
C VAL A 69 2.37 -6.52 12.98
N LYS A 70 1.75 -7.50 12.32
CA LYS A 70 2.23 -8.86 12.14
C LYS A 70 1.77 -9.40 10.77
N PRO A 71 2.44 -10.41 10.22
CA PRO A 71 1.91 -11.18 9.11
C PRO A 71 0.56 -11.81 9.48
N SER A 72 -0.46 -11.62 8.65
CA SER A 72 -1.78 -12.20 8.85
C SER A 72 -2.53 -12.39 7.53
N LEU A 73 -3.50 -13.30 7.53
CA LEU A 73 -4.44 -13.42 6.43
C LEU A 73 -5.56 -12.41 6.62
N CYS A 74 -5.85 -11.64 5.58
CA CYS A 74 -6.90 -10.64 5.57
C CYS A 74 -7.82 -10.81 4.37
N ILE A 75 -9.03 -10.29 4.48
CA ILE A 75 -9.85 -9.97 3.33
C ILE A 75 -9.79 -8.50 2.99
N LEU A 76 -9.97 -8.24 1.71
CA LEU A 76 -10.18 -6.94 1.12
C LEU A 76 -11.60 -6.93 0.57
N TYR A 77 -12.42 -5.96 0.99
CA TYR A 77 -13.81 -5.82 0.58
C TYR A 77 -14.13 -4.35 0.30
N SER A 78 -15.17 -4.08 -0.49
CA SER A 78 -15.58 -2.70 -0.80
C SER A 78 -17.09 -2.60 -1.09
N ASP A 79 -17.65 -1.39 -1.00
CA ASP A 79 -19.05 -1.12 -1.37
C ASP A 79 -19.26 -1.51 -2.85
N ASN A 80 -20.43 -2.05 -3.19
CA ASN A 80 -20.73 -2.50 -4.55
C ASN A 80 -20.84 -1.37 -5.59
N ARG A 81 -21.03 -0.13 -5.13
CA ARG A 81 -21.09 1.08 -5.94
C ARG A 81 -19.74 1.80 -5.93
N ASN A 82 -18.99 1.74 -4.83
CA ASN A 82 -17.64 2.32 -4.71
C ASN A 82 -16.58 1.21 -4.63
N VAL A 83 -16.39 0.49 -5.74
CA VAL A 83 -15.53 -0.70 -5.75
C VAL A 83 -14.05 -0.40 -5.54
N GLY A 84 -13.65 0.88 -5.70
CA GLY A 84 -12.29 1.41 -5.55
C GLY A 84 -11.85 1.66 -4.10
N ASP A 85 -12.81 1.70 -3.17
CA ASP A 85 -12.61 2.02 -1.75
C ASP A 85 -12.44 0.75 -0.92
N GLY A 86 -11.19 0.37 -0.67
CA GLY A 86 -10.80 -0.91 -0.10
C GLY A 86 -10.75 -0.90 1.41
N HIS A 87 -11.52 -1.79 2.03
CA HIS A 87 -11.52 -2.02 3.47
C HIS A 87 -10.89 -3.38 3.77
N THR A 88 -10.23 -3.51 4.91
CA THR A 88 -9.60 -4.77 5.31
C THR A 88 -10.15 -5.34 6.62
N ILE A 89 -10.25 -6.66 6.67
CA ILE A 89 -10.50 -7.41 7.90
C ILE A 89 -9.44 -8.51 7.98
N CYS A 90 -8.62 -8.46 9.03
CA CYS A 90 -7.50 -9.38 9.24
C CYS A 90 -7.78 -10.43 10.32
N ASP A 91 -6.78 -11.30 10.53
CA ASP A 91 -6.83 -12.45 11.44
C ASP A 91 -8.01 -13.40 11.12
N ILE A 92 -8.29 -13.58 9.82
CA ILE A 92 -9.30 -14.55 9.36
C ILE A 92 -8.69 -15.95 9.20
N THR A 93 -9.50 -16.97 9.47
CA THR A 93 -9.10 -18.38 9.31
C THR A 93 -9.62 -19.03 8.02
N SER A 94 -10.62 -18.41 7.38
CA SER A 94 -11.18 -18.86 6.10
C SER A 94 -12.00 -17.75 5.42
N GLU A 95 -12.19 -17.86 4.10
CA GLU A 95 -13.12 -17.00 3.35
C GLU A 95 -14.56 -17.07 3.88
N LYS A 96 -14.99 -18.24 4.36
CA LYS A 96 -16.34 -18.43 4.91
C LYS A 96 -16.56 -17.64 6.19
N GLU A 97 -15.56 -17.59 7.07
CA GLU A 97 -15.58 -16.72 8.24
C GLU A 97 -15.65 -15.25 7.81
N ALA A 98 -14.82 -14.89 6.83
CA ALA A 98 -14.69 -13.52 6.37
C ALA A 98 -15.98 -12.97 5.74
N SER A 99 -16.66 -13.75 4.89
CA SER A 99 -17.93 -13.36 4.28
C SER A 99 -19.04 -13.05 5.29
N ARG A 100 -18.99 -13.61 6.51
CA ARG A 100 -19.96 -13.29 7.57
C ARG A 100 -19.69 -11.95 8.25
N ARG A 101 -18.44 -11.44 8.15
CA ARG A 101 -18.00 -10.18 8.74
C ARG A 101 -18.16 -9.00 7.79
N ILE A 102 -18.48 -9.26 6.51
CA ILE A 102 -18.69 -8.22 5.50
C ILE A 102 -20.08 -7.59 5.69
N PRO A 103 -20.21 -6.25 5.80
CA PRO A 103 -21.49 -5.57 5.92
C PRO A 103 -22.38 -5.73 4.67
N GLY A 104 -23.69 -5.58 4.85
CA GLY A 104 -24.63 -5.53 3.72
C GLY A 104 -24.31 -4.39 2.75
N GLY A 105 -24.40 -4.65 1.44
CA GLY A 105 -24.03 -3.69 0.39
C GLY A 105 -22.56 -3.70 -0.03
N TYR A 106 -21.72 -4.48 0.66
CA TYR A 106 -20.31 -4.69 0.34
C TYR A 106 -20.09 -6.06 -0.27
N SER A 107 -18.92 -6.27 -0.89
CA SER A 107 -18.53 -7.59 -1.40
C SER A 107 -17.05 -7.85 -1.22
N LEU A 108 -16.74 -9.12 -0.97
CA LEU A 108 -15.37 -9.62 -0.96
C LEU A 108 -14.74 -9.35 -2.32
N ARG A 109 -13.57 -8.73 -2.32
CA ARG A 109 -12.78 -8.49 -3.53
C ARG A 109 -11.63 -9.46 -3.63
N LYS A 110 -10.93 -9.72 -2.53
CA LYS A 110 -9.76 -10.59 -2.52
C LYS A 110 -9.40 -11.04 -1.10
N VAL A 111 -8.78 -12.20 -0.98
CA VAL A 111 -7.99 -12.59 0.20
C VAL A 111 -6.54 -12.16 -0.03
N ILE A 112 -5.97 -11.43 0.92
CA ILE A 112 -4.62 -10.89 0.85
C ILE A 112 -3.81 -11.29 2.08
N ASN A 113 -2.49 -11.29 1.98
CA ASN A 113 -1.61 -11.35 3.14
C ASN A 113 -1.23 -9.93 3.54
N SER A 114 -1.38 -9.61 4.83
CA SER A 114 -0.74 -8.44 5.41
C SER A 114 0.70 -8.77 5.79
N THR A 115 1.56 -7.75 5.78
CA THR A 115 2.94 -7.83 6.26
C THR A 115 3.30 -6.58 7.04
N ARG A 116 4.43 -6.64 7.73
CA ARG A 116 5.04 -5.50 8.41
C ARG A 116 5.68 -4.53 7.41
N LEU A 117 5.65 -3.23 7.70
CA LEU A 117 6.26 -2.21 6.85
C LEU A 117 7.78 -2.35 6.80
N ASP A 118 8.39 -2.61 7.96
CA ASP A 118 9.84 -2.84 8.09
C ASP A 118 10.37 -4.01 7.26
N THR A 119 9.48 -4.92 6.85
CA THR A 119 9.79 -6.07 6.00
C THR A 119 9.81 -5.70 4.52
N LEU A 120 9.01 -4.71 4.11
CA LEU A 120 8.94 -4.23 2.72
C LEU A 120 9.93 -3.10 2.44
N VAL A 121 10.17 -2.23 3.43
CA VAL A 121 10.91 -0.99 3.27
C VAL A 121 12.18 -1.03 4.10
N ASN A 122 13.31 -1.25 3.44
CA ASN A 122 14.65 -1.30 4.07
C ASN A 122 15.51 -0.09 3.69
N GLN A 123 14.91 1.09 3.59
CA GLN A 123 15.60 2.34 3.26
C GLN A 123 15.07 3.50 4.10
N ASN A 124 15.82 4.61 4.10
CA ASN A 124 15.41 5.82 4.80
C ASN A 124 14.20 6.44 4.09
N ILE A 125 13.23 6.92 4.85
CA ILE A 125 12.04 7.61 4.37
C ILE A 125 12.08 9.05 4.88
N ASP A 126 11.98 10.03 3.98
CA ASP A 126 11.95 11.45 4.36
C ASP A 126 10.53 11.89 4.73
N VAL A 127 9.56 11.41 3.95
CA VAL A 127 8.17 11.80 4.05
C VAL A 127 7.30 10.58 3.83
N MET A 128 6.32 10.42 4.70
CA MET A 128 5.35 9.33 4.64
C MET A 128 3.94 9.91 4.57
N LYS A 129 3.15 9.44 3.61
CA LYS A 129 1.70 9.59 3.58
C LYS A 129 1.06 8.26 3.98
N ILE A 130 0.02 8.33 4.80
CA ILE A 130 -0.83 7.19 5.18
C ILE A 130 -2.28 7.58 4.92
N ASP A 131 -2.98 6.83 4.05
CA ASP A 131 -4.44 6.85 3.84
C ASP A 131 -4.95 5.41 3.75
N VAL A 132 -5.44 4.82 4.84
CA VAL A 132 -5.81 3.39 4.83
C VAL A 132 -7.18 3.15 5.44
N GLU A 133 -8.08 4.11 5.24
CA GLU A 133 -9.51 4.01 5.52
C GLU A 133 -9.81 3.46 6.94
N GLY A 134 -9.10 3.97 7.96
CA GLY A 134 -9.29 3.57 9.36
C GLY A 134 -8.27 2.58 9.92
N SER A 135 -7.31 2.12 9.10
CA SER A 135 -6.21 1.22 9.53
C SER A 135 -4.91 1.94 9.91
N GLU A 136 -4.94 3.26 10.11
CA GLU A 136 -3.75 4.10 10.20
C GLU A 136 -2.87 3.72 11.41
N LEU A 137 -3.50 3.40 12.55
CA LEU A 137 -2.78 2.98 13.76
C LEU A 137 -1.91 1.73 13.50
N TYR A 138 -2.43 0.78 12.73
CA TYR A 138 -1.73 -0.45 12.42
C TYR A 138 -0.60 -0.23 11.42
N ALA A 139 -0.76 0.70 10.47
CA ALA A 139 0.30 1.06 9.52
C ALA A 139 1.50 1.70 10.24
N VAL A 140 1.27 2.61 11.19
CA VAL A 140 2.34 3.28 11.95
C VAL A 140 3.10 2.32 12.87
N GLN A 141 2.43 1.27 13.37
CA GLN A 141 3.02 0.27 14.27
C GLN A 141 3.62 -0.95 13.55
N SER A 142 3.52 -0.99 12.21
CA SER A 142 3.93 -2.12 11.40
C SER A 142 5.40 -2.18 11.07
#